data_AF-A0A2E2UMC7-F1
#
_entry.id   AF-A0A2E2UMC7-F1
#
_cell.length_a   1.000
_cell.length_b   1.000
_cell.length_c   1.000
_cell.angle_alpha   90.00
_cell.angle_beta   90.00
_cell.angle_gamma   90.00
#
_symmetry.space_group_name_H-M   'P 1'
#
loop_
_entity.id
_entity.type
_entity.pdbx_description
1 polymer ?
#
loop_
_entity_poly.entity_id
_entity_poly.type
_entity_poly.pdbx_seq_one_letter_code
_entity_poly.pdbx_strand_id
1 'polypeptide(L)'
;MQRTRQELKVMSSEDLVVRVLELQDMLREGLAVRDSLHAVLNRVLNAKEDEVTTNAGRSEAGLTPDEMELKRAWAAARQAVSNPTGLIRFWTETD
;
A
#
# COMPACT_ATOMS: atom_id res chain seq x y z
N MET A 1 10.11 -18.20 -4.44
CA MET A 1 11.53 -18.11 -4.85
C MET A 1 11.61 -17.32 -6.14
N GLN A 2 12.49 -16.31 -6.20
CA GLN A 2 12.73 -15.51 -7.41
C GLN A 2 13.76 -16.23 -8.27
N ARG A 3 13.43 -16.50 -9.54
CA ARG A 3 14.36 -17.12 -10.49
C ARG A 3 15.43 -16.12 -10.94
N THR A 4 16.63 -16.62 -11.20
CA THR A 4 17.74 -15.81 -11.70
C THR A 4 17.56 -15.47 -13.18
N ARG A 5 18.24 -14.41 -13.64
CA ARG A 5 18.22 -14.01 -15.06
C ARG A 5 18.73 -15.13 -15.99
N GLN A 6 19.66 -15.96 -15.52
CA GLN A 6 20.22 -17.05 -16.30
C GLN A 6 19.22 -18.21 -16.45
N GLU A 7 18.47 -18.51 -15.39
CA GLU A 7 17.39 -19.52 -15.42
C GLU A 7 16.29 -19.14 -16.40
N LEU A 8 15.90 -17.86 -16.45
CA LEU A 8 14.89 -17.39 -17.41
C LEU A 8 15.35 -17.50 -18.87
N LYS A 9 16.65 -17.36 -19.15
CA LYS A 9 17.21 -17.43 -20.51
C LYS A 9 17.22 -18.84 -21.09
N VAL A 10 17.27 -19.86 -20.24
CA VAL A 10 17.34 -21.26 -20.68
C VAL A 10 15.97 -21.94 -20.72
N MET A 11 14.92 -21.24 -20.28
CA MET A 11 13.54 -21.73 -20.39
C MET A 11 13.06 -21.73 -21.83
N SER A 12 12.20 -22.69 -22.16
CA SER A 12 11.51 -22.69 -23.45
C SER A 12 10.52 -21.51 -23.54
N SER A 13 10.14 -21.13 -24.76
CA SER A 13 9.12 -20.09 -24.95
C SER A 13 7.77 -20.46 -24.32
N GLU A 14 7.42 -21.75 -24.33
CA GLU A 14 6.17 -22.23 -23.72
C GLU A 14 6.20 -22.07 -22.20
N ASP A 15 7.29 -22.47 -21.56
CA ASP A 15 7.45 -22.33 -20.10
C ASP A 15 7.46 -20.86 -19.67
N LEU A 16 8.03 -19.98 -20.49
CA LEU A 16 8.02 -18.54 -20.24
C LEU A 16 6.61 -17.96 -20.31
N VAL A 17 5.80 -18.38 -21.29
CA VAL A 17 4.40 -17.93 -21.41
C VAL A 17 3.60 -18.39 -20.19
N VAL A 18 3.71 -19.66 -19.80
CA VAL A 18 3.05 -20.18 -18.58
C VAL A 18 3.46 -19.35 -17.37
N ARG A 19 4.76 -19.07 -17.22
CA ARG A 19 5.26 -18.28 -16.10
C ARG A 19 4.73 -16.84 -16.08
N VAL A 20 4.60 -16.20 -17.24
CA VAL A 20 4.03 -14.85 -17.34
C VAL A 20 2.56 -14.86 -16.91
N LEU A 21 1.78 -15.85 -17.35
CA LEU A 21 0.37 -15.98 -16.98
C LEU A 21 0.20 -16.18 -15.46
N GLU A 22 1.00 -17.07 -14.85
CA GLU A 22 1.02 -17.24 -13.38
C GLU A 22 1.29 -15.92 -12.65
N LEU A 23 2.30 -15.16 -13.11
CA LEU A 23 2.65 -13.88 -12.49
C LEU A 23 1.55 -12.84 -12.67
N GLN A 24 0.87 -12.83 -13.82
CA GLN A 24 -0.27 -11.93 -14.06
C GLN A 24 -1.46 -12.27 -13.16
N ASP A 25 -1.74 -13.55 -12.95
CA ASP A 25 -2.80 -13.98 -12.04
C ASP A 25 -2.46 -13.63 -10.59
N MET A 26 -1.24 -13.88 -10.14
CA MET A 26 -0.77 -13.45 -8.81
C MET A 26 -0.87 -11.93 -8.63
N LEU A 27 -0.52 -11.15 -9.66
CA LEU A 27 -0.67 -9.68 -9.62
C LEU A 27 -2.14 -9.29 -9.52
N ARG A 28 -3.04 -9.94 -10.26
CA ARG A 28 -4.49 -9.67 -10.21
C ARG A 28 -5.06 -9.98 -8.82
N GLU A 29 -4.69 -11.11 -8.23
CA GLU A 29 -5.08 -11.48 -6.86
C GLU A 29 -4.57 -10.47 -5.84
N GLY A 30 -3.29 -10.06 -5.95
CA GLY A 30 -2.70 -9.04 -5.09
C GLY A 30 -3.43 -7.69 -5.17
N LEU A 31 -3.84 -7.27 -6.37
CA LEU A 31 -4.66 -6.06 -6.56
C LEU A 31 -6.04 -6.20 -5.91
N ALA A 32 -6.70 -7.35 -6.06
CA ALA A 32 -8.00 -7.59 -5.43
C ALA A 32 -7.91 -7.57 -3.90
N VAL A 33 -6.86 -8.16 -3.32
CA VAL A 33 -6.59 -8.09 -1.87
C VAL A 33 -6.35 -6.65 -1.42
N ARG A 34 -5.55 -5.89 -2.16
CA ARG A 34 -5.29 -4.47 -1.87
C ARG A 34 -6.59 -3.66 -1.87
N ASP A 35 -7.44 -3.85 -2.87
CA ASP A 35 -8.71 -3.12 -2.98
C ASP A 35 -9.67 -3.49 -1.83
N SER A 36 -9.69 -4.76 -1.42
CA SER A 36 -10.43 -5.22 -0.24
C SER A 36 -9.92 -4.58 1.06
N LEU A 37 -8.60 -4.54 1.26
CA LEU A 37 -7.98 -3.89 2.43
C LEU A 37 -8.27 -2.39 2.46
N HIS A 38 -8.21 -1.71 1.32
CA HIS A 38 -8.57 -0.30 1.21
C HIS A 38 -10.04 -0.07 1.60
N ALA A 39 -10.95 -0.90 1.11
CA ALA A 39 -12.37 -0.81 1.46
C ALA A 39 -12.61 -1.02 2.97
N VAL A 40 -11.95 -2.00 3.58
CA VAL A 40 -12.04 -2.25 5.04
C VAL A 40 -11.47 -1.07 5.83
N LEU A 41 -10.30 -0.55 5.45
CA LEU A 41 -9.69 0.60 6.11
C LEU A 41 -10.60 1.82 6.02
N ASN A 42 -11.18 2.09 4.85
CA ASN A 42 -12.11 3.20 4.67
C ASN A 42 -13.36 3.05 5.56
N ARG A 43 -13.92 1.83 5.67
CA ARG A 43 -15.04 1.57 6.60
C ARG A 43 -14.66 1.83 8.05
N VAL A 44 -13.47 1.41 8.48
CA VAL A 44 -12.97 1.66 9.85
C VAL A 44 -12.82 3.16 10.08
N LEU A 45 -12.22 3.90 9.15
CA LEU A 45 -12.04 5.35 9.29
C LEU A 45 -13.37 6.10 9.35
N ASN A 46 -14.35 5.72 8.52
CA ASN A 46 -15.70 6.32 8.56
C ASN A 46 -16.43 5.97 9.86
N ALA A 47 -16.32 4.73 10.35
CA ALA A 47 -16.90 4.34 11.63
C ALA A 47 -16.26 5.05 12.84
N LYS A 48 -15.04 5.59 12.66
CA LYS A 48 -14.24 6.27 13.68
C LYS A 48 -13.95 7.73 13.32
N GLU A 49 -14.82 8.36 12.54
CA GLU A 49 -14.59 9.69 11.98
C GLU A 49 -14.22 10.75 13.04
N ASP A 50 -14.90 10.73 14.19
CA ASP A 50 -14.63 11.65 15.30
C ASP A 50 -13.24 11.44 15.91
N GLU A 51 -12.82 10.19 16.09
CA GLU A 51 -11.50 9.84 16.62
C GLU A 51 -10.40 10.20 15.62
N VAL A 52 -10.64 9.95 14.32
CA VAL A 52 -9.73 10.31 13.23
C VAL A 52 -9.56 11.83 13.19
N THR A 53 -10.65 12.58 13.22
CA THR A 53 -10.63 14.05 13.16
C THR A 53 -9.93 14.64 14.38
N THR A 54 -10.26 14.13 15.57
CA THR A 54 -9.67 14.56 16.84
C THR A 54 -8.17 14.29 16.89
N ASN A 55 -7.74 13.06 16.61
CA ASN A 55 -6.33 12.68 16.75
C ASN A 55 -5.47 13.19 15.60
N ALA A 56 -5.91 13.04 14.34
CA ALA A 56 -5.14 13.49 13.19
C ALA A 56 -5.00 15.03 13.17
N GLY A 57 -6.03 15.76 13.63
CA GLY A 57 -6.04 17.22 13.71
C GLY A 57 -5.39 17.82 14.96
N ARG A 58 -5.09 17.03 15.99
CA ARG A 58 -4.55 17.52 17.28
C ARG A 58 -3.22 18.24 17.10
N SER A 59 -2.99 19.34 17.82
CA SER A 59 -1.66 19.97 17.87
C SER A 59 -0.65 19.01 18.49
N GLU A 60 0.58 18.99 17.98
CA GLU A 60 1.67 18.14 18.51
C GLU A 60 2.23 18.68 19.83
N ALA A 61 1.97 19.95 20.16
CA ALA A 61 2.48 20.59 21.35
C ALA A 61 1.93 19.92 22.62
N GLY A 62 2.83 19.37 23.44
CA GLY A 62 2.49 18.77 24.73
C GLY A 62 1.94 17.34 24.65
N LEU A 63 2.00 16.68 23.48
CA LEU A 63 1.67 15.26 23.38
C LEU A 63 2.77 14.39 23.99
N THR A 64 2.36 13.32 24.65
CA THR A 64 3.29 12.26 25.03
C THR A 64 3.74 11.47 23.78
N PRO A 65 4.84 10.68 23.87
CA PRO A 65 5.28 9.84 22.76
C PRO A 65 4.19 8.91 22.21
N ASP A 66 3.39 8.28 23.08
CA ASP A 66 2.32 7.37 22.69
C ASP A 66 1.18 8.12 21.96
N GLU A 67 0.85 9.33 22.42
CA GLU A 67 -0.16 10.17 21.75
C GLU A 67 0.33 10.66 20.38
N MET A 68 1.63 10.92 20.23
CA MET A 68 2.23 11.24 18.93
C MET A 68 2.18 10.04 17.97
N GLU A 69 2.46 8.83 18.44
CA GLU A 69 2.37 7.61 17.64
C GLU A 69 0.92 7.39 17.17
N LEU A 70 -0.05 7.53 18.08
CA LEU A 70 -1.46 7.42 17.77
C LEU A 70 -1.90 8.46 16.72
N LYS A 71 -1.52 9.73 16.87
CA LYS A 71 -1.77 10.78 15.88
C LYS A 71 -1.22 10.40 14.50
N ARG A 72 0.04 9.92 14.45
CA ARG A 72 0.71 9.52 13.20
C ARG A 72 0.01 8.34 12.54
N ALA A 73 -0.41 7.34 13.32
CA ALA A 73 -1.14 6.18 12.81
C ALA A 73 -2.46 6.58 12.14
N TRP A 74 -3.24 7.46 12.79
CA TRP A 74 -4.49 7.96 12.21
C TRP A 74 -4.28 8.82 10.96
N ALA A 75 -3.26 9.68 10.97
CA ALA A 75 -2.91 10.49 9.79
C ALA A 75 -2.47 9.61 8.60
N ALA A 76 -1.63 8.61 8.85
CA ALA A 76 -1.17 7.66 7.84
C ALA A 76 -2.32 6.83 7.26
N ALA A 77 -3.24 6.35 8.12
CA ALA A 77 -4.43 5.62 7.68
C ALA A 77 -5.32 6.48 6.77
N ARG A 78 -5.57 7.75 7.14
CA ARG A 78 -6.31 8.71 6.30
C ARG A 78 -5.63 8.94 4.96
N GLN A 79 -4.31 9.10 4.96
CA GLN A 79 -3.53 9.28 3.75
C GLN A 79 -3.64 8.06 2.81
N ALA A 80 -3.48 6.85 3.36
CA ALA A 80 -3.57 5.60 2.61
C ALA A 80 -4.94 5.42 1.92
N VAL A 81 -6.02 5.86 2.56
CA VAL A 81 -7.36 5.82 1.94
C VAL A 81 -7.54 6.91 0.89
N SER A 82 -7.03 8.12 1.12
CA SER A 82 -7.14 9.23 0.17
C SER A 82 -6.29 9.07 -1.11
N ASN A 83 -5.25 8.23 -1.06
CA ASN A 83 -4.36 7.94 -2.18
C ASN A 83 -4.11 6.42 -2.27
N PRO A 84 -5.12 5.61 -2.67
CA PRO A 84 -5.07 4.15 -2.67
C PRO A 84 -4.00 3.55 -3.58
N THR A 85 -3.72 4.24 -4.69
CA THR A 85 -2.71 3.84 -5.67
C THR A 85 -1.31 4.30 -5.27
N GLY A 86 -1.20 5.10 -4.20
CA GLY A 86 0.04 5.69 -3.73
C GLY A 86 0.83 6.27 -4.88
N LEU A 87 0.32 7.36 -5.49
CA LEU A 87 1.01 8.09 -6.58
C LEU A 87 2.52 7.93 -6.41
N ILE A 88 3.06 7.08 -7.29
CA ILE A 88 4.49 6.90 -7.55
C ILE A 88 5.03 8.32 -7.60
N ARG A 89 5.72 8.76 -6.55
CA ARG A 89 6.69 9.84 -6.72
C ARG A 89 7.70 9.24 -7.68
N PHE A 90 7.45 9.43 -8.97
CA PHE A 90 8.51 9.46 -9.94
C PHE A 90 9.49 10.46 -9.35
N TRP A 91 10.60 9.95 -8.86
CA TRP A 91 11.83 10.72 -8.81
C TRP A 91 12.14 11.05 -10.27
N THR A 92 11.49 12.10 -10.77
CA THR A 92 12.02 12.86 -11.89
C THR A 92 13.34 13.42 -11.40
N GLU A 93 14.41 12.88 -11.99
CA GLU A 93 15.66 13.59 -12.31
C GLU A 93 15.95 14.83 -11.45
N THR A 94 16.94 14.68 -10.57
CA THR A 94 17.92 15.73 -10.35
C THR A 94 19.27 15.14 -10.69
N ASP A 95 19.94 15.83 -11.61
CA ASP A 95 21.28 15.60 -12.19
C ASP A 95 22.33 14.96 -11.27
#